data_AF-A0A1Q7F5T1-F1
#
_entry.id   AF-A0A1Q7F5T1-F1
#
_cell.length_a   1.000
_cell.length_b   1.000
_cell.length_c   1.000
_cell.angle_alpha   90.00
_cell.angle_beta   90.00
_cell.angle_gamma   90.00
#
_symmetry.space_group_name_H-M   'P 1'
#
loop_
_entity.id
_entity.type
_entity.pdbx_description
1 polymer ?
#
loop_
_entity_poly.entity_id
_entity_poly.type
_entity_poly.pdbx_seq_one_letter_code
_entity_poly.pdbx_strand_id
1 'polypeptide(L)'
;MNLRIGKLDKEPEFFPLEAEQIENAAPQEATAIPGGIRLHLKKSKHLLKPASRLKGVIVISPGGGYLLDVPVLQSGRDYTQTRH
;
A
#
# COMPACT_ATOMS: atom_id res chain seq x y z
N MET A 1 3.82 -1.73 0.15
CA MET A 1 3.50 -3.16 -0.13
C MET A 1 4.34 -3.62 -1.32
N ASN A 2 4.75 -4.89 -1.40
CA ASN A 2 5.42 -5.45 -2.59
C ASN A 2 4.46 -6.40 -3.31
N LEU A 3 4.23 -6.18 -4.62
CA LEU A 3 3.37 -7.02 -5.47
C LEU A 3 4.21 -7.64 -6.59
N ARG A 4 4.00 -8.93 -6.92
CA ARG A 4 4.64 -9.53 -8.10
C ARG A 4 3.76 -9.37 -9.32
N ILE A 5 4.23 -8.64 -10.34
CA ILE A 5 3.50 -8.35 -11.57
C ILE A 5 4.49 -8.27 -12.75
N GLY A 6 3.97 -8.45 -13.97
CA GLY A 6 4.74 -8.36 -15.21
C GLY A 6 5.07 -6.91 -15.59
N LYS A 7 4.81 -6.54 -16.86
CA LYS A 7 5.06 -5.18 -17.37
C LYS A 7 4.03 -4.20 -16.81
N LEU A 8 4.50 -3.02 -16.38
CA LEU A 8 3.66 -1.89 -15.98
C LEU A 8 3.37 -1.02 -17.21
N ASP A 9 2.12 -0.93 -17.62
CA ASP A 9 1.71 -0.05 -18.73
C ASP A 9 1.12 1.28 -18.23
N LYS A 10 0.76 1.38 -16.95
CA LYS A 10 0.31 2.60 -16.25
C LYS A 10 0.83 2.61 -14.81
N GLU A 11 0.92 3.78 -14.19
CA GLU A 11 1.11 3.87 -12.74
C GLU A 11 -0.03 3.13 -12.00
N PRO A 12 0.32 2.20 -11.09
CA PRO A 12 -0.66 1.41 -10.37
C PRO A 12 -1.31 2.24 -9.27
N GLU A 13 -2.62 2.06 -9.12
CA GLU A 13 -3.43 2.79 -8.14
C GLU A 13 -4.15 1.80 -7.23
N PHE A 14 -4.16 2.07 -5.91
CA PHE A 14 -4.86 1.26 -4.92
C PHE A 14 -6.04 2.01 -4.32
N PHE A 15 -7.20 1.36 -4.30
CA PHE A 15 -8.45 1.87 -3.75
C PHE A 15 -8.79 1.09 -2.48
N PRO A 16 -8.71 1.71 -1.29
CA PRO A 16 -9.00 1.03 -0.03
C PRO A 16 -10.49 0.68 0.07
N LEU A 17 -10.80 -0.52 0.55
CA LEU A 17 -12.18 -0.93 0.87
C LEU A 17 -12.55 -0.65 2.33
N GLU A 18 -11.56 -0.59 3.20
CA GLU A 18 -11.75 -0.25 4.61
C GLU A 18 -11.49 1.25 4.79
N ALA A 19 -12.50 1.97 5.27
CA ALA A 19 -12.40 3.40 5.55
C ALA A 19 -11.31 3.68 6.59
N GLU A 20 -10.75 4.88 6.55
CA GLU A 20 -9.82 5.41 7.56
C GLU A 20 -8.51 4.63 7.72
N GLN A 21 -8.21 3.66 6.86
CA GLN A 21 -6.91 2.97 6.85
C GLN A 21 -5.85 3.71 6.02
N ILE A 22 -6.24 4.09 4.81
CA ILE A 22 -5.35 4.71 3.81
C ILE A 22 -5.98 6.02 3.36
N GLU A 23 -5.16 7.04 3.22
CA GLU A 23 -5.55 8.31 2.61
C GLU A 23 -5.64 8.13 1.09
N ASN A 24 -6.82 7.78 0.59
CA ASN A 24 -7.02 7.47 -0.83
C ASN A 24 -6.70 8.65 -1.75
N ALA A 25 -6.95 9.88 -1.29
CA ALA A 25 -6.69 11.11 -2.06
C ALA A 25 -5.20 11.52 -2.07
N ALA A 26 -4.34 10.84 -1.32
CA ALA A 26 -2.90 11.12 -1.34
C ALA A 26 -2.26 10.54 -2.60
N PRO A 27 -1.22 11.19 -3.16
CA PRO A 27 -0.39 10.61 -4.20
C PRO A 27 0.11 9.22 -3.80
N GLN A 28 0.00 8.25 -4.70
CA GLN A 28 0.45 6.88 -4.50
C GLN A 28 1.65 6.61 -5.41
N GLU A 29 2.85 6.69 -4.86
CA GLU A 29 4.07 6.48 -5.63
C GLU A 29 4.32 4.99 -5.85
N ALA A 30 4.66 4.63 -7.09
CA ALA A 30 4.99 3.27 -7.48
C ALA A 30 6.43 3.18 -7.98
N THR A 31 7.15 2.17 -7.52
CA THR A 31 8.50 1.85 -8.01
C THR A 31 8.52 0.43 -8.54
N ALA A 32 8.97 0.24 -9.78
CA ALA A 32 9.23 -1.08 -10.31
C ALA A 32 10.39 -1.75 -9.57
N ILE A 33 10.24 -3.04 -9.25
CA ILE A 33 11.28 -3.88 -8.64
C ILE A 33 11.41 -5.16 -9.47
N PRO A 34 12.54 -5.89 -9.40
CA PRO A 34 12.67 -7.16 -10.08
C PRO A 34 11.52 -8.11 -9.72
N GLY A 35 10.73 -8.49 -10.73
CA GLY A 35 9.57 -9.36 -10.58
C GLY A 35 8.33 -8.70 -9.96
N GLY A 36 8.24 -7.37 -9.89
CA GLY A 36 7.08 -6.72 -9.30
C GLY A 36 7.09 -5.19 -9.18
N ILE A 37 6.25 -4.69 -8.26
CA ILE A 37 6.18 -3.28 -7.86
C ILE A 37 6.22 -3.12 -6.35
N ARG A 38 6.69 -1.95 -5.93
CA ARG A 38 6.49 -1.42 -4.59
C ARG A 38 5.56 -0.22 -4.67
N LEU A 39 4.43 -0.30 -3.96
CA LEU A 39 3.47 0.81 -3.85
C LEU A 39 3.56 1.46 -2.47
N HIS A 40 3.69 2.78 -2.46
CA HIS A 40 3.76 3.62 -1.28
C HIS A 40 2.38 4.19 -0.98
N LEU A 41 1.79 3.77 0.15
CA LEU A 41 0.47 4.19 0.58
C LEU A 41 0.58 5.03 1.85
N LYS A 42 -0.05 6.19 1.84
CA LYS A 42 -0.14 7.06 3.01
C LYS A 42 -1.22 6.54 3.96
N LYS A 43 -0.85 6.29 5.22
CA LYS A 43 -1.83 5.97 6.26
C LYS A 43 -2.77 7.16 6.46
N SER A 44 -4.06 6.88 6.68
CA SER A 44 -5.02 7.94 7.01
C SER A 44 -4.66 8.59 8.35
N LYS A 45 -4.94 9.88 8.48
CA LYS A 45 -4.88 10.60 9.77
C LYS A 45 -5.95 10.13 10.76
N HIS A 46 -6.99 9.46 10.27
CA HIS A 46 -8.09 8.93 11.07
C HIS A 46 -7.87 7.47 11.48
N LEU A 47 -6.68 6.90 11.24
CA LEU A 47 -6.38 5.52 11.60
C LEU A 47 -6.31 5.34 13.13
N LEU A 48 -7.44 4.93 13.72
CA LEU A 48 -7.58 4.77 15.17
C LEU A 48 -6.82 3.58 15.74
N LYS A 49 -6.64 2.52 14.95
CA LYS A 49 -5.95 1.29 15.35
C LYS A 49 -5.02 0.81 14.25
N PRO A 50 -3.90 0.14 14.57
CA PRO A 50 -3.05 -0.41 13.53
C PRO A 50 -3.83 -1.38 12.62
N ALA A 51 -3.75 -1.17 11.31
CA ALA A 51 -4.32 -2.10 10.34
C ALA A 51 -3.52 -3.41 10.34
N SER A 52 -4.17 -4.52 10.68
CA SER A 52 -3.57 -5.88 10.64
C SER A 52 -3.72 -6.54 9.27
N ARG A 53 -4.65 -6.06 8.46
CA ARG A 53 -4.90 -6.50 7.09
C ARG A 53 -5.18 -5.28 6.21
N LEU A 54 -4.79 -5.37 4.95
CA LEU A 54 -5.06 -4.37 3.93
C LEU A 54 -6.01 -4.98 2.90
N LYS A 55 -7.19 -4.39 2.77
CA LYS A 55 -8.21 -4.77 1.79
C LYS A 55 -8.47 -3.64 0.81
N GLY A 56 -8.47 -3.95 -0.47
CA GLY A 56 -8.66 -2.94 -1.51
C GLY A 56 -8.62 -3.51 -2.92
N VAL A 57 -8.86 -2.67 -3.90
CA VAL A 57 -8.67 -2.99 -5.32
C VAL A 57 -7.38 -2.34 -5.78
N ILE A 58 -6.48 -3.09 -6.42
CA ILE A 58 -5.33 -2.53 -7.12
C ILE A 58 -5.56 -2.58 -8.62
N VAL A 59 -5.40 -1.45 -9.28
CA VAL A 59 -5.44 -1.31 -10.73
C VAL A 59 -4.01 -1.20 -11.22
N ILE A 60 -3.56 -2.12 -12.06
CA ILE A 60 -2.18 -2.19 -12.56
C ILE A 60 -2.08 -2.12 -14.10
N SER A 61 -3.22 -2.22 -14.79
CA SER A 61 -3.31 -2.09 -16.25
C SER A 61 -4.66 -1.50 -16.64
N PRO A 62 -4.77 -0.86 -17.83
CA PRO A 62 -6.06 -0.41 -18.35
C PRO A 62 -7.04 -1.59 -18.43
N GLY A 63 -8.18 -1.49 -17.74
CA GLY A 63 -9.23 -2.51 -17.73
C GLY A 63 -9.00 -3.70 -16.79
N GLY A 64 -7.93 -3.72 -15.99
CA GLY A 64 -7.62 -4.80 -15.06
C GLY A 64 -7.46 -4.32 -13.61
N GLY A 65 -8.30 -4.83 -12.72
CA GLY A 65 -8.21 -4.62 -11.27
C GLY A 65 -8.17 -5.94 -10.52
N TYR A 66 -7.38 -6.01 -9.45
CA TYR A 66 -7.26 -7.18 -8.58
C TYR A 66 -7.75 -6.82 -7.19
N LEU A 67 -8.59 -7.70 -6.61
CA LEU A 67 -8.92 -7.61 -5.20
C LEU A 67 -7.71 -8.07 -4.37
N LEU A 68 -7.32 -7.25 -3.41
CA LEU A 68 -6.29 -7.55 -2.43
C LEU A 68 -6.93 -7.77 -1.07
N ASP A 69 -6.53 -8.86 -0.42
CA ASP A 69 -6.78 -9.11 0.99
C ASP A 69 -5.52 -9.76 1.59
N VAL A 70 -4.62 -8.92 2.11
CA VAL A 70 -3.28 -9.33 2.54
C VAL A 70 -2.99 -8.90 3.98
N PRO A 71 -2.20 -9.67 4.75
CA PRO A 71 -1.77 -9.24 6.08
C PRO A 71 -0.81 -8.04 5.98
N VAL A 72 -0.93 -7.12 6.94
CA VAL A 72 0.02 -6.01 7.11
C VAL A 72 1.08 -6.43 8.11
N LEU A 73 2.31 -6.61 7.62
CA LEU A 73 3.47 -6.80 8.50
C LEU A 73 3.90 -5.44 9.04
N GLN A 74 3.85 -5.28 10.36
CA GLN A 74 4.45 -4.14 11.01
C GLN A 74 5.96 -4.37 11.06
N SER A 75 6.70 -3.62 10.25
CA SER A 75 8.15 -3.51 10.46
C SER A 75 8.35 -2.75 11.76
N GLY A 76 8.74 -3.45 12.83
CA GLY A 76 9.08 -2.85 14.11
C GLY A 76 10.16 -1.78 13.91
N ARG A 77 9.78 -0.53 14.09
CA ARG A 77 10.70 0.56 14.41
C ARG A 77 10.18 1.19 15.69
N ASP A 78 10.49 0.54 16.79
CA ASP A 78 10.90 1.28 17.97
C ASP A 78 12.11 2.11 17.55
N TYR A 79 11.89 3.39 17.30
CA TYR A 79 12.98 4.33 17.40
C TYR A 79 13.31 4.41 18.89
N THR A 80 14.32 3.65 19.31
CA THR A 80 15.07 3.96 20.54
C THR A 80 15.57 5.40 20.37
N GLN A 81 14.81 6.35 20.92
CA GLN A 81 15.26 7.71 21.16
C GLN A 81 16.31 7.60 22.27
N THR A 82 17.55 7.25 21.90
CA THR A 82 18.69 7.35 22.79
C THR A 82 18.86 8.83 23.12
N ARG A 83 18.56 9.16 24.39
CA ARG A 83 19.00 10.39 25.04
C ARG A 83 20.52 10.45 24.97
N HIS A 84 21.07 11.55 24.48
CA HIS A 84 22.34 12.12 24.92
C HIS A 84 22.23 13.64 24.88
#